data_AF-A0A561E3T7-F1
#
_entry.id   AF-A0A561E3T7-F1
#
_cell.length_a   1.000
_cell.length_b   1.000
_cell.length_c   1.000
_cell.angle_alpha   90.00
_cell.angle_beta   90.00
_cell.angle_gamma   90.00
#
_symmetry.space_group_name_H-M   'P 1'
#
loop_
_entity.id
_entity.type
_entity.pdbx_description
1 polymer ?
#
loop_
_entity_poly.entity_id
_entity_poly.type
_entity_poly.pdbx_seq_one_letter_code
_entity_poly.pdbx_strand_id
1 'polypeptide(L)'
;MTRYLRPGRIVPSGDHTWLVDAFWPVAVAVAANGSFTAVGWPWPETRVDDERDHIAIRDGVGIVVREGNRVVWARLDAVRTAEVDAPLWLTGADPDTAWFVDRSDLDPAPPMDRPPKMPSGRLVAIHPDGTSTEIVTERPVFAVTARDRRVWVLFCEPHIVHTPDAVRWRFGPPISAFTATREELLARGMEATEASETPEADPTGHRPHAWIWLNKDRDLIIRYGLPALGRLWWAGADPGGDRIDRHANLAAHDLDTGEEVLRVDLGVGRVSDLQQVGDEMWVSVTQGAWRPFEPDCGASVFAVTSSRGVRTVLAADAVDITHFAPRHPRPPQQQIDHSIEALREMFQGFEGPPVVEPNPLLRWPGKPTDFAIAVEGDWPETRVVMTFRHPVRDGVVMRRTMRVFTDDGFPVAHKHAGAYLDEDIATKALPPVERAVDGILDI
;
A
#
# COMPACT_ATOMS: atom_id res chain seq x y z
N MET A 1 9.60 23.06 -3.46
CA MET A 1 10.09 21.98 -2.60
C MET A 1 10.64 20.88 -3.50
N THR A 2 11.86 20.42 -3.24
CA THR A 2 12.42 19.25 -3.93
C THR A 2 11.69 17.99 -3.48
N ARG A 3 11.46 17.07 -4.41
CA ARG A 3 10.77 15.79 -4.18
C ARG A 3 11.64 14.66 -4.69
N TYR A 4 11.73 13.60 -3.90
CA TYR A 4 12.45 12.41 -4.32
C TYR A 4 11.49 11.24 -4.49
N LEU A 5 11.89 10.28 -5.31
CA LEU A 5 11.12 9.07 -5.56
C LEU A 5 10.82 8.33 -4.25
N ARG A 6 9.56 7.93 -4.06
CA ARG A 6 9.09 7.10 -2.96
C ARG A 6 8.45 5.84 -3.53
N PRO A 7 9.22 4.80 -3.89
CA PRO A 7 8.64 3.61 -4.51
C PRO A 7 7.62 2.95 -3.59
N GLY A 8 6.36 2.93 -4.03
CA GLY A 8 5.27 2.18 -3.41
C GLY A 8 5.11 0.79 -4.01
N ARG A 9 5.71 0.57 -5.20
CA ARG A 9 5.69 -0.73 -5.88
C ARG A 9 7.05 -1.04 -6.51
N ILE A 10 7.47 -2.31 -6.42
CA ILE A 10 8.64 -2.89 -7.08
C ILE A 10 8.14 -3.94 -8.08
N VAL A 11 8.38 -3.74 -9.37
CA VAL A 11 7.81 -4.56 -10.44
C VAL A 11 8.89 -5.06 -11.40
N PRO A 12 9.40 -6.29 -11.23
CA PRO A 12 10.33 -6.93 -12.17
C PRO A 12 9.62 -7.25 -13.48
N SER A 13 10.13 -6.72 -14.60
CA SER A 13 9.56 -6.93 -15.92
C SER A 13 10.60 -6.77 -17.03
N GLY A 14 10.74 -7.82 -17.85
CA GLY A 14 11.80 -7.89 -18.86
C GLY A 14 13.19 -7.80 -18.21
N ASP A 15 14.06 -6.98 -18.80
CA ASP A 15 15.44 -6.77 -18.34
C ASP A 15 15.57 -5.70 -17.23
N HIS A 16 14.44 -5.19 -16.72
CA HIS A 16 14.41 -4.09 -15.77
C HIS A 16 13.57 -4.41 -14.54
N THR A 17 13.89 -3.77 -13.43
CA THR A 17 13.02 -3.69 -12.26
C THR A 17 12.48 -2.28 -12.15
N TRP A 18 11.15 -2.15 -12.18
CA TRP A 18 10.47 -0.86 -12.16
C TRP A 18 10.11 -0.48 -10.73
N LEU A 19 10.54 0.70 -10.30
CA LEU A 19 10.23 1.31 -9.02
C LEU A 19 9.16 2.37 -9.26
N VAL A 20 7.90 2.05 -8.98
CA VAL A 20 6.76 2.95 -9.22
C VAL A 20 6.52 3.79 -7.99
N ASP A 21 6.50 5.11 -8.17
CA ASP A 21 6.23 6.03 -7.06
C ASP A 21 4.84 5.78 -6.46
N ALA A 22 4.73 5.93 -5.14
CA ALA A 22 3.49 5.69 -4.42
C ALA A 22 2.42 6.78 -4.67
N PHE A 23 2.82 7.95 -5.19
CA PHE A 23 1.95 9.12 -5.30
C PHE A 23 2.02 9.79 -6.67
N TRP A 24 3.18 9.78 -7.33
CA TRP A 24 3.42 10.50 -8.55
C TRP A 24 3.38 9.60 -9.80
N PRO A 25 2.99 10.11 -10.98
CA PRO A 25 2.89 9.36 -12.23
C PRO A 25 4.28 9.20 -12.84
N VAL A 26 5.16 8.56 -12.08
CA VAL A 26 6.55 8.34 -12.43
C VAL A 26 6.99 6.99 -11.91
N ALA A 27 7.77 6.30 -12.73
CA ALA A 27 8.51 5.12 -12.32
C ALA A 27 9.97 5.27 -12.69
N VAL A 28 10.84 4.54 -12.00
CA VAL A 28 12.25 4.40 -12.35
C VAL A 28 12.51 2.96 -12.75
N ALA A 29 12.93 2.77 -13.99
CA ALA A 29 13.38 1.48 -14.48
C ALA A 29 14.86 1.29 -14.13
N VAL A 30 15.16 0.31 -13.29
CA VAL A 30 16.53 -0.05 -12.86
C VAL A 30 16.99 -1.27 -13.65
N ALA A 31 18.08 -1.13 -14.40
CA ALA A 31 18.70 -2.22 -15.14
C ALA A 31 19.59 -3.09 -14.23
N ALA A 32 19.95 -4.30 -14.67
CA ALA A 32 20.78 -5.24 -13.91
C ALA A 32 22.17 -4.68 -13.52
N ASN A 33 22.71 -3.73 -14.29
CA ASN A 33 23.97 -3.05 -14.00
C ASN A 33 23.84 -1.88 -13.00
N GLY A 34 22.64 -1.63 -12.47
CA GLY A 34 22.34 -0.54 -11.53
C GLY A 34 22.09 0.82 -12.18
N SER A 35 22.25 0.97 -13.49
CA SER A 35 21.81 2.18 -14.18
C SER A 35 20.28 2.28 -14.15
N PHE A 36 19.76 3.52 -14.15
CA PHE A 36 18.33 3.73 -14.06
C PHE A 36 17.83 4.88 -14.94
N THR A 37 16.57 4.80 -15.33
CA THR A 37 15.88 5.79 -16.16
C THR A 37 14.53 6.12 -15.55
N ALA A 38 14.25 7.40 -15.32
CA ALA A 38 12.93 7.87 -14.89
C ALA A 38 11.98 8.00 -16.09
N VAL A 39 10.77 7.48 -15.95
CA VAL A 39 9.70 7.51 -16.95
C VAL A 39 8.47 8.11 -16.29
N GLY A 40 8.07 9.29 -16.71
CA GLY A 40 6.85 9.95 -16.24
C GLY A 40 5.70 9.84 -17.25
N TRP A 41 4.47 9.92 -16.75
CA TRP A 41 3.25 9.96 -17.56
C TRP A 41 2.31 11.09 -17.12
N PRO A 42 1.28 11.43 -17.92
CA PRO A 42 0.33 12.47 -17.56
C PRO A 42 -0.43 12.14 -16.27
N TRP A 43 -0.58 13.13 -15.39
CA TRP A 43 -1.42 13.03 -14.19
C TRP A 43 -2.88 12.71 -14.57
N PRO A 44 -3.59 11.88 -13.79
CA PRO A 44 -5.00 11.59 -14.06
C PRO A 44 -5.86 12.81 -13.72
N GLU A 45 -6.93 13.04 -14.48
CA GLU A 45 -7.87 14.12 -14.15
C GLU A 45 -8.69 13.80 -12.91
N THR A 46 -8.97 12.51 -12.69
CA THR A 46 -9.75 12.00 -11.56
C THR A 46 -9.03 10.81 -10.94
N ARG A 47 -8.71 10.89 -9.63
CA ARG A 47 -8.35 9.72 -8.83
C ARG A 47 -9.61 8.95 -8.44
N VAL A 48 -9.52 7.62 -8.41
CA VAL A 48 -10.65 6.75 -8.06
C VAL A 48 -10.63 6.46 -6.56
N ASP A 49 -9.59 5.76 -6.09
CA ASP A 49 -9.26 5.59 -4.67
C ASP A 49 -7.87 4.97 -4.50
N ASP A 50 -7.37 4.96 -3.27
CA ASP A 50 -6.04 4.46 -2.90
C ASP A 50 -5.85 2.94 -3.12
N GLU A 51 -6.93 2.17 -3.29
CA GLU A 51 -6.84 0.71 -3.49
C GLU A 51 -6.75 0.32 -4.96
N ARG A 52 -7.33 1.14 -5.85
CA ARG A 52 -7.36 0.94 -7.30
C ARG A 52 -6.31 1.76 -8.03
N ASP A 53 -5.95 2.92 -7.52
CA ASP A 53 -4.94 3.78 -8.14
C ASP A 53 -3.52 3.29 -7.83
N HIS A 54 -2.58 3.63 -8.71
CA HIS A 54 -1.17 3.25 -8.64
C HIS A 54 -0.90 1.74 -8.59
N ILE A 55 -1.86 0.91 -9.02
CA ILE A 55 -1.63 -0.53 -9.21
C ILE A 55 -0.74 -0.71 -10.44
N ALA A 56 0.43 -1.30 -10.24
CA ALA A 56 1.41 -1.56 -11.29
C ALA A 56 1.63 -3.06 -11.46
N ILE A 57 1.53 -3.53 -12.70
CA ILE A 57 1.66 -4.94 -13.08
C ILE A 57 2.71 -5.09 -14.17
N ARG A 58 3.52 -6.15 -14.08
CA ARG A 58 4.47 -6.52 -15.12
C ARG A 58 3.73 -7.04 -16.36
N ASP A 59 4.24 -6.72 -17.53
CA ASP A 59 3.74 -7.28 -18.80
C ASP A 59 4.81 -8.06 -19.59
N GLY A 60 6.02 -8.17 -19.04
CA GLY A 60 7.16 -8.86 -19.65
C GLY A 60 8.10 -7.95 -20.45
N VAL A 61 7.72 -6.71 -20.75
CA VAL A 61 8.57 -5.73 -21.49
C VAL A 61 8.73 -4.43 -20.71
N GLY A 62 7.71 -4.01 -19.97
CA GLY A 62 7.71 -2.86 -19.08
C GLY A 62 6.62 -3.03 -18.02
N ILE A 63 5.91 -1.96 -17.69
CA ILE A 63 4.80 -2.05 -16.72
C ILE A 63 3.51 -1.48 -17.30
N VAL A 64 2.40 -1.98 -16.76
CA VAL A 64 1.07 -1.41 -16.92
C VAL A 64 0.64 -0.86 -15.57
N VAL A 65 0.26 0.42 -15.53
CA VAL A 65 -0.16 1.11 -14.32
C VAL A 65 -1.60 1.58 -14.48
N ARG A 66 -2.45 1.32 -13.47
CA ARG A 66 -3.74 1.97 -13.35
C ARG A 66 -3.58 3.27 -12.58
N GLU A 67 -4.06 4.36 -13.15
CA GLU A 67 -3.88 5.71 -12.62
C GLU A 67 -5.21 6.46 -12.80
N GLY A 68 -6.06 6.44 -11.77
CA GLY A 68 -7.38 7.06 -11.84
C GLY A 68 -8.27 6.39 -12.88
N ASN A 69 -8.81 7.19 -13.79
CA ASN A 69 -9.58 6.75 -14.96
C ASN A 69 -8.71 6.42 -16.18
N ARG A 70 -7.41 6.19 -15.99
CA ARG A 70 -6.48 5.83 -17.06
C ARG A 70 -5.72 4.55 -16.77
N VAL A 71 -5.29 3.90 -17.84
CA VAL A 71 -4.30 2.84 -17.83
C VAL A 71 -3.09 3.28 -18.66
N VAL A 72 -1.90 3.02 -18.14
CA VAL A 72 -0.63 3.51 -18.68
C VAL A 72 0.28 2.32 -18.98
N TRP A 73 0.71 2.19 -20.23
CA TRP A 73 1.82 1.30 -20.59
C TRP A 73 3.10 2.12 -20.59
N ALA A 74 3.93 1.92 -19.56
CA ALA A 74 5.23 2.58 -19.45
C ALA A 74 6.33 1.67 -19.98
N ARG A 75 7.14 2.23 -20.88
CA ARG A 75 8.36 1.65 -21.46
C ARG A 75 9.49 2.67 -21.33
N LEU A 76 10.72 2.25 -21.57
CA LEU A 76 11.88 3.15 -21.53
C LEU A 76 11.81 4.23 -22.61
N ASP A 77 11.25 3.89 -23.78
CA ASP A 77 11.23 4.69 -24.99
C ASP A 77 9.85 5.27 -25.31
N ALA A 78 8.79 4.80 -24.64
CA ALA A 78 7.43 5.18 -24.93
C ALA A 78 6.51 5.10 -23.70
N VAL A 79 5.54 6.00 -23.66
CA VAL A 79 4.41 5.93 -22.74
C VAL A 79 3.14 5.98 -23.58
N ARG A 80 2.22 5.04 -23.34
CA ARG A 80 0.88 5.03 -23.95
C ARG A 80 -0.18 5.02 -22.88
N THR A 81 -1.31 5.65 -23.16
CA THR A 81 -2.42 5.75 -22.21
C THR A 81 -3.75 5.44 -22.88
N ALA A 82 -4.64 4.77 -22.16
CA ALA A 82 -6.04 4.60 -22.55
C ALA A 82 -6.96 4.94 -21.37
N GLU A 83 -8.22 5.25 -21.66
CA GLU A 83 -9.24 5.47 -20.63
C GLU A 83 -9.72 4.11 -20.06
N VAL A 84 -10.12 4.13 -18.80
CA VAL A 84 -10.71 2.97 -18.13
C VAL A 84 -11.84 3.40 -17.21
N ASP A 85 -12.89 2.59 -17.14
CA ASP A 85 -13.99 2.78 -16.21
C ASP A 85 -13.48 2.76 -14.74
N ALA A 86 -13.94 3.73 -13.96
CA ALA A 86 -13.63 3.86 -12.53
C ALA A 86 -13.88 2.58 -11.68
N PRO A 87 -14.96 1.79 -11.86
CA PRO A 87 -15.19 0.57 -11.06
C PRO A 87 -14.19 -0.57 -11.29
N LEU A 88 -13.51 -0.59 -12.44
CA LEU A 88 -12.67 -1.71 -12.84
C LEU A 88 -11.37 -1.80 -12.02
N TRP A 89 -10.81 -2.99 -11.90
CA TRP A 89 -9.55 -3.26 -11.20
C TRP A 89 -8.53 -3.84 -12.16
N LEU A 90 -7.36 -3.22 -12.27
CA LEU A 90 -6.24 -3.80 -13.02
C LEU A 90 -5.73 -5.03 -12.27
N THR A 91 -5.76 -6.21 -12.89
CA THR A 91 -5.35 -7.46 -12.23
C THR A 91 -4.33 -8.27 -13.00
N GLY A 92 -4.21 -8.06 -14.31
CA GLY A 92 -3.20 -8.70 -15.15
C GLY A 92 -2.80 -7.81 -16.32
N ALA A 93 -1.66 -8.11 -16.93
CA ALA A 93 -1.18 -7.41 -18.12
C ALA A 93 -0.31 -8.31 -18.99
N ASP A 94 -0.35 -8.08 -20.29
CA ASP A 94 0.61 -8.54 -21.30
C ASP A 94 1.00 -7.34 -22.18
N PRO A 95 2.02 -7.47 -23.06
CA PRO A 95 2.61 -6.29 -23.72
C PRO A 95 1.62 -5.42 -24.48
N ASP A 96 0.51 -6.00 -24.94
CA ASP A 96 -0.51 -5.34 -25.75
C ASP A 96 -1.90 -5.32 -25.09
N THR A 97 -2.05 -5.81 -23.86
CA THR A 97 -3.36 -5.89 -23.19
C THR A 97 -3.24 -5.67 -21.69
N ALA A 98 -4.09 -4.79 -21.17
CA ALA A 98 -4.34 -4.65 -19.76
C ALA A 98 -5.67 -5.34 -19.42
N TRP A 99 -5.65 -6.20 -18.40
CA TRP A 99 -6.79 -7.01 -18.01
C TRP A 99 -7.43 -6.45 -16.74
N PHE A 100 -8.68 -6.05 -16.89
CA PHE A 100 -9.49 -5.43 -15.85
C PHE A 100 -10.64 -6.34 -15.42
N VAL A 101 -10.93 -6.35 -14.12
CA VAL A 101 -12.09 -7.08 -13.58
C VAL A 101 -12.98 -6.13 -12.81
N ASP A 102 -14.28 -6.33 -12.89
CA ASP A 102 -15.21 -5.65 -12.00
C ASP A 102 -15.29 -6.40 -10.66
N ARG A 103 -14.89 -5.74 -9.58
CA ARG A 103 -15.00 -6.27 -8.21
C ARG A 103 -16.08 -5.56 -7.39
N SER A 104 -16.91 -4.72 -8.02
CA SER A 104 -17.95 -4.00 -7.30
C SER A 104 -18.84 -4.99 -6.52
N ASP A 105 -18.75 -4.82 -5.20
CA ASP A 105 -19.39 -5.54 -4.11
C ASP A 105 -20.06 -6.88 -4.43
N LEU A 106 -19.25 -7.93 -4.34
CA LEU A 106 -19.71 -9.24 -3.88
C LEU A 106 -20.04 -9.20 -2.37
N ASP A 107 -20.75 -8.18 -1.86
CA ASP A 107 -21.18 -8.16 -0.47
C ASP A 107 -22.52 -8.91 -0.36
N PRO A 108 -22.54 -10.14 0.19
CA PRO A 108 -23.78 -10.85 0.40
C PRO A 108 -24.48 -10.17 1.58
N ALA A 109 -25.39 -9.24 1.32
CA ALA A 109 -26.16 -8.55 2.36
C ALA A 109 -26.59 -9.52 3.50
N PRO A 110 -26.44 -9.12 4.78
CA PRO A 110 -26.65 -10.03 5.91
C PRO A 110 -28.13 -10.37 6.14
N PRO A 111 -28.42 -11.53 6.76
CA PRO A 111 -28.07 -12.90 6.36
C PRO A 111 -29.17 -13.49 5.45
N MET A 112 -28.77 -14.35 4.50
CA MET A 112 -29.70 -15.18 3.73
C MET A 112 -29.51 -16.66 4.07
N ASP A 113 -30.61 -17.41 4.22
CA ASP A 113 -30.63 -18.86 4.44
C ASP A 113 -30.05 -19.67 3.25
N ARG A 114 -29.74 -19.00 2.13
CA ARG A 114 -29.17 -19.57 0.91
C ARG A 114 -28.04 -18.67 0.39
N PRO A 115 -27.01 -19.24 -0.25
CA PRO A 115 -25.99 -18.42 -0.90
C PRO A 115 -26.68 -17.48 -1.91
N PRO A 116 -26.27 -16.20 -1.97
CA PRO A 116 -26.81 -15.30 -2.98
C PRO A 116 -26.50 -15.84 -4.37
N LYS A 117 -27.40 -15.57 -5.32
CA LYS A 117 -27.10 -15.82 -6.72
C LYS A 117 -25.90 -14.95 -7.08
N MET A 118 -24.83 -15.61 -7.54
CA MET A 118 -23.63 -14.91 -7.99
C MET A 118 -23.99 -13.99 -9.16
N PRO A 119 -23.58 -12.70 -9.13
CA PRO A 119 -23.69 -11.87 -10.30
C PRO A 119 -22.78 -12.45 -11.40
N SER A 120 -23.14 -12.22 -12.67
CA SER A 120 -22.19 -12.44 -13.76
C SER A 120 -20.96 -11.57 -13.52
N GLY A 121 -19.77 -12.13 -13.75
CA GLY A 121 -18.56 -11.33 -13.70
C GLY A 121 -18.36 -10.55 -15.01
N ARG A 122 -17.55 -9.50 -14.91
CA ARG A 122 -17.16 -8.65 -16.05
C ARG A 122 -15.65 -8.60 -16.11
N LEU A 123 -15.11 -9.07 -17.23
CA LEU A 123 -13.70 -8.99 -17.61
C LEU A 123 -13.57 -8.01 -18.78
N VAL A 124 -12.66 -7.05 -18.70
CA VAL A 124 -12.41 -6.07 -19.76
C VAL A 124 -10.94 -6.12 -20.15
N ALA A 125 -10.67 -6.41 -21.43
CA ALA A 125 -9.35 -6.26 -22.03
C ALA A 125 -9.26 -4.87 -22.65
N ILE A 126 -8.24 -4.08 -22.28
CA ILE A 126 -7.98 -2.76 -22.87
C ILE A 126 -6.62 -2.80 -23.56
N HIS A 127 -6.55 -2.29 -24.79
CA HIS A 127 -5.33 -2.25 -25.59
C HIS A 127 -4.68 -0.85 -25.57
N PRO A 128 -3.37 -0.73 -25.88
CA PRO A 128 -2.67 0.55 -25.90
C PRO A 128 -3.22 1.59 -26.90
N ASP A 129 -4.02 1.16 -27.88
CA ASP A 129 -4.70 2.04 -28.85
C ASP A 129 -6.06 2.56 -28.34
N GLY A 130 -6.45 2.17 -27.12
CA GLY A 130 -7.72 2.54 -26.50
C GLY A 130 -8.89 1.64 -26.86
N THR A 131 -8.72 0.65 -27.74
CA THR A 131 -9.77 -0.33 -28.00
C THR A 131 -9.96 -1.23 -26.78
N SER A 132 -11.21 -1.63 -26.53
CA SER A 132 -11.55 -2.51 -25.42
C SER A 132 -12.47 -3.65 -25.87
N THR A 133 -12.31 -4.81 -25.24
CA THR A 133 -13.16 -5.99 -25.42
C THR A 133 -13.72 -6.39 -24.07
N GLU A 134 -15.04 -6.40 -23.95
CA GLU A 134 -15.74 -6.89 -22.76
C GLU A 134 -16.08 -8.37 -22.91
N ILE A 135 -15.75 -9.14 -21.88
CA ILE A 135 -16.00 -10.58 -21.77
C ILE A 135 -16.87 -10.79 -20.54
N VAL A 136 -18.11 -11.20 -20.78
CA VAL A 136 -19.04 -11.58 -19.71
C VAL A 136 -18.68 -12.98 -19.23
N THR A 137 -18.63 -13.16 -17.91
CA THR A 137 -18.35 -14.45 -17.28
C THR A 137 -19.56 -14.92 -16.47
N GLU A 138 -19.76 -16.24 -16.40
CA GLU A 138 -20.86 -16.82 -15.62
C GLU A 138 -20.70 -16.62 -14.10
N ARG A 139 -19.47 -16.34 -13.67
CA ARG A 139 -19.09 -16.17 -12.27
C ARG A 139 -18.20 -14.93 -12.09
N PRO A 140 -18.22 -14.27 -10.92
CA PRO A 140 -17.34 -13.17 -10.58
C PRO A 140 -15.86 -13.55 -10.71
N VAL A 141 -15.13 -12.69 -11.42
CA VAL A 141 -13.69 -12.85 -11.63
C VAL A 141 -12.96 -12.20 -10.47
N PHE A 142 -12.13 -12.98 -9.78
CA PHE A 142 -11.27 -12.48 -8.73
C PHE A 142 -10.09 -11.69 -9.31
N ALA A 143 -9.37 -12.31 -10.25
CA ALA A 143 -8.18 -11.77 -10.85
C ALA A 143 -7.90 -12.45 -12.19
N VAL A 144 -7.07 -11.80 -12.99
CA VAL A 144 -6.55 -12.33 -14.25
C VAL A 144 -5.05 -12.28 -14.19
N THR A 145 -4.38 -13.33 -14.62
CA THR A 145 -2.94 -13.28 -14.89
C THR A 145 -2.68 -13.67 -16.33
N ALA A 146 -1.69 -13.03 -16.95
CA ALA A 146 -1.32 -13.28 -18.33
C ALA A 146 0.19 -13.50 -18.42
N ARG A 147 0.59 -14.56 -19.14
CA ARG A 147 1.99 -14.93 -19.34
C ARG A 147 2.10 -15.81 -20.58
N ASP A 148 3.14 -15.60 -21.39
CA ASP A 148 3.44 -16.45 -22.55
C ASP A 148 2.23 -16.65 -23.48
N ARG A 149 1.46 -15.57 -23.71
CA ARG A 149 0.19 -15.51 -24.48
C ARG A 149 -0.98 -16.31 -23.90
N ARG A 150 -0.82 -16.94 -22.74
CA ARG A 150 -1.91 -17.56 -22.00
C ARG A 150 -2.48 -16.59 -21.00
N VAL A 151 -3.78 -16.71 -20.79
CA VAL A 151 -4.55 -15.93 -19.83
C VAL A 151 -5.25 -16.91 -18.90
N TRP A 152 -5.04 -16.71 -17.60
CA TRP A 152 -5.73 -17.43 -16.55
C TRP A 152 -6.73 -16.49 -15.88
N VAL A 153 -8.00 -16.85 -15.95
CA VAL A 153 -9.11 -16.14 -15.32
C VAL A 153 -9.44 -16.88 -14.03
N LEU A 154 -9.21 -16.24 -12.90
CA LEU A 154 -9.40 -16.83 -11.57
C LEU A 154 -10.78 -16.45 -11.03
N PHE A 155 -11.59 -17.43 -10.65
CA PHE A 155 -12.95 -17.21 -10.15
C PHE A 155 -13.05 -17.29 -8.63
N CYS A 156 -13.88 -16.42 -8.07
CA CYS A 156 -14.33 -16.51 -6.68
C CYS A 156 -15.54 -17.45 -6.58
N GLU A 157 -15.61 -18.23 -5.51
CA GLU A 157 -16.85 -18.89 -5.09
C GLU A 157 -17.23 -18.47 -3.66
N PRO A 158 -18.55 -18.38 -3.38
CA PRO A 158 -19.01 -18.13 -2.03
C PRO A 158 -18.74 -19.36 -1.17
N HIS A 159 -18.16 -19.16 0.01
CA HIS A 159 -18.10 -20.20 1.03
C HIS A 159 -18.71 -19.68 2.34
N ILE A 160 -19.23 -20.61 3.15
CA ILE A 160 -19.80 -20.30 4.45
C ILE A 160 -18.65 -20.08 5.43
N VAL A 161 -18.66 -18.94 6.11
CA VAL A 161 -17.78 -18.67 7.25
C VAL A 161 -18.63 -18.71 8.52
N HIS A 162 -18.31 -19.65 9.40
CA HIS A 162 -18.87 -19.69 10.74
C HIS A 162 -18.06 -18.76 11.64
N THR A 163 -18.69 -17.67 12.09
CA THR A 163 -18.14 -16.82 13.15
C THR A 163 -18.87 -17.13 14.48
N PRO A 164 -18.25 -16.91 15.65
CA PRO A 164 -18.87 -17.19 16.95
C PRO A 164 -20.27 -16.56 17.12
N ASP A 165 -20.48 -15.40 16.50
CA ASP A 165 -21.70 -14.60 16.67
C ASP A 165 -22.66 -14.64 15.46
N ALA A 166 -22.27 -15.26 14.33
CA ALA A 166 -23.11 -15.34 13.13
C ALA A 166 -22.58 -16.36 12.08
N VAL A 167 -23.51 -16.92 11.30
CA VAL A 167 -23.17 -17.53 10.00
C VAL A 167 -23.15 -16.42 8.96
N ARG A 168 -22.02 -16.23 8.28
CA ARG A 168 -21.88 -15.23 7.21
C ARG A 168 -21.35 -15.91 5.96
N TRP A 169 -21.75 -15.39 4.81
CA TRP A 169 -21.14 -15.76 3.54
C TRP A 169 -19.92 -14.88 3.29
N ARG A 170 -18.84 -15.47 2.79
CA ARG A 170 -17.66 -14.74 2.33
C ARG A 170 -17.19 -15.30 1.01
N PHE A 171 -16.66 -14.44 0.15
CA PHE A 171 -15.95 -14.86 -1.05
C PHE A 171 -14.52 -15.25 -0.71
N GLY A 172 -14.13 -16.44 -1.16
CA GLY A 172 -12.81 -17.01 -0.89
C GLY A 172 -11.79 -16.64 -1.96
N PRO A 173 -10.49 -16.75 -1.62
CA PRO A 173 -9.44 -16.73 -2.63
C PRO A 173 -9.70 -17.82 -3.68
N PRO A 174 -9.19 -17.63 -4.91
CA PRO A 174 -9.72 -18.28 -6.09
C PRO A 174 -9.71 -19.80 -5.93
N ILE A 175 -10.82 -20.43 -6.30
CA ILE A 175 -10.96 -21.90 -6.18
C ILE A 175 -11.11 -22.62 -7.51
N SER A 176 -11.24 -21.87 -8.61
CA SER A 176 -11.10 -22.42 -9.96
C SER A 176 -10.44 -21.41 -10.89
N ALA A 177 -9.77 -21.92 -11.90
CA ALA A 177 -9.13 -21.14 -12.95
C ALA A 177 -9.62 -21.62 -14.31
N PHE A 178 -9.90 -20.67 -15.20
CA PHE A 178 -10.08 -20.92 -16.63
C PHE A 178 -8.82 -20.47 -17.36
N THR A 179 -8.35 -21.28 -18.30
CA THR A 179 -7.15 -20.98 -19.08
C THR A 179 -7.48 -20.99 -20.56
N ALA A 180 -7.04 -19.98 -21.28
CA ALA A 180 -7.10 -19.92 -22.74
C ALA A 180 -5.90 -19.15 -23.29
N THR A 181 -5.69 -19.19 -24.61
CA THR A 181 -4.83 -18.17 -25.24
C THR A 181 -5.53 -16.82 -25.23
N ARG A 182 -4.75 -15.74 -25.25
CA ARG A 182 -5.26 -14.37 -25.39
C ARG A 182 -6.17 -14.25 -26.60
N GLU A 183 -5.74 -14.77 -27.75
CA GLU A 183 -6.50 -14.69 -29.00
C GLU A 183 -7.84 -15.45 -28.91
N GLU A 184 -7.87 -16.64 -28.30
CA GLU A 184 -9.11 -17.39 -28.10
C GLU A 184 -10.06 -16.68 -27.14
N LEU A 185 -9.54 -16.17 -26.01
CA LEU A 185 -10.34 -15.48 -25.01
C LEU A 185 -10.95 -14.19 -25.57
N LEU A 186 -10.20 -13.41 -26.36
CA LEU A 186 -10.72 -12.21 -27.01
C LEU A 186 -11.73 -12.52 -28.11
N ALA A 187 -11.54 -13.60 -28.88
CA ALA A 187 -12.41 -13.93 -30.01
C ALA A 187 -13.70 -14.66 -29.60
N ARG A 188 -13.64 -15.50 -28.55
CA ARG A 188 -14.71 -16.43 -28.18
C ARG A 188 -15.19 -16.26 -26.74
N GLY A 189 -14.59 -15.35 -25.97
CA GLY A 189 -14.89 -15.19 -24.55
C GLY A 189 -14.65 -16.48 -23.77
N MET A 190 -15.58 -16.80 -22.88
CA MET A 190 -15.51 -17.98 -22.01
C MET A 190 -15.84 -19.30 -22.72
N GLU A 191 -16.18 -19.30 -24.02
CA GLU A 191 -16.44 -20.52 -24.79
C GLU A 191 -15.16 -21.23 -25.26
N ALA A 192 -13.97 -20.67 -24.98
CA ALA A 192 -12.70 -21.34 -25.27
C ALA A 192 -12.52 -22.60 -24.39
N THR A 193 -11.71 -23.55 -24.87
CA THR A 193 -11.58 -24.86 -24.22
C THR A 193 -10.96 -24.75 -22.83
N GLU A 194 -11.70 -25.18 -21.81
CA GLU A 194 -11.28 -25.17 -20.42
C GLU A 194 -10.13 -26.16 -20.18
N ALA A 195 -8.95 -25.66 -19.82
CA ALA A 195 -7.92 -26.45 -19.14
C ALA A 195 -7.99 -26.14 -17.64
N SER A 196 -8.39 -27.14 -16.85
CA SER A 196 -8.59 -27.07 -15.38
C SER A 196 -7.28 -27.08 -14.58
N GLU A 197 -6.14 -26.73 -15.20
CA GLU A 197 -4.92 -26.56 -14.43
C GLU A 197 -4.99 -25.19 -13.76
N THR A 198 -5.28 -25.21 -12.45
CA THR A 198 -5.03 -24.05 -11.60
C THR A 198 -3.53 -23.77 -11.74
N PRO A 199 -3.11 -22.57 -12.21
CA PRO A 199 -1.70 -22.28 -12.32
C PRO A 199 -1.07 -22.55 -10.95
N GLU A 200 0.16 -23.10 -10.91
CA GLU A 200 0.97 -22.99 -9.71
C GLU A 200 0.91 -21.52 -9.31
N ALA A 201 0.30 -21.26 -8.14
CA ALA A 201 0.02 -19.91 -7.69
C ALA A 201 1.32 -19.13 -7.82
N ASP A 202 1.38 -18.16 -8.74
CA ASP A 202 2.61 -17.44 -9.01
C ASP A 202 3.06 -16.83 -7.68
N PRO A 203 4.10 -17.39 -7.04
CA PRO A 203 4.50 -16.94 -5.71
C PRO A 203 4.99 -15.48 -5.77
N THR A 204 5.30 -14.98 -6.98
CA THR A 204 5.76 -13.62 -7.26
C THR A 204 4.62 -12.66 -7.62
N GLY A 205 3.39 -13.14 -7.75
CA GLY A 205 2.22 -12.31 -8.00
C GLY A 205 2.03 -11.35 -6.82
N HIS A 206 2.15 -10.05 -7.10
CA HIS A 206 2.03 -8.97 -6.13
C HIS A 206 0.85 -9.25 -5.19
N ARG A 207 1.12 -9.52 -3.92
CA ARG A 207 0.08 -9.54 -2.89
C ARG A 207 0.05 -8.10 -2.36
N PRO A 208 -0.94 -7.26 -2.76
CA PRO A 208 -0.93 -5.82 -2.49
C PRO A 208 -0.97 -5.44 -1.01
N HIS A 209 -0.90 -6.41 -0.08
CA HIS A 209 -0.97 -6.19 1.34
C HIS A 209 0.07 -6.96 2.16
N ALA A 210 1.35 -6.65 2.00
CA ALA A 210 2.34 -6.89 3.06
C ALA A 210 2.15 -5.84 4.17
N TRP A 211 0.97 -5.78 4.81
CA TRP A 211 0.71 -4.87 5.91
C TRP A 211 0.82 -5.58 7.26
N ILE A 212 1.80 -5.08 8.02
CA ILE A 212 1.87 -5.01 9.47
C ILE A 212 2.22 -6.32 10.20
N TRP A 213 3.41 -6.32 10.79
CA TRP A 213 3.74 -7.11 11.98
C TRP A 213 2.70 -6.88 13.07
N LEU A 214 1.90 -7.89 13.37
CA LEU A 214 1.19 -7.97 14.66
C LEU A 214 1.14 -9.38 15.26
N ASN A 215 1.73 -10.41 14.64
CA ASN A 215 1.53 -11.75 15.18
C ASN A 215 2.74 -12.70 15.04
N LYS A 216 3.11 -13.35 16.15
CA LYS A 216 4.09 -14.45 16.21
C LYS A 216 3.47 -15.79 15.76
N ASP A 217 2.25 -15.76 15.24
CA ASP A 217 1.51 -16.92 14.80
C ASP A 217 2.08 -17.48 13.49
N ARG A 218 2.57 -18.71 13.55
CA ARG A 218 3.13 -19.46 12.42
C ARG A 218 2.14 -19.59 11.25
N ASP A 219 0.85 -19.70 11.51
CA ASP A 219 -0.15 -19.88 10.45
C ASP A 219 -0.38 -18.58 9.66
N LEU A 220 -0.31 -17.43 10.34
CA LEU A 220 -0.29 -16.13 9.68
C LEU A 220 1.03 -15.90 8.95
N ILE A 221 2.14 -16.44 9.50
CA ILE A 221 3.45 -16.45 8.84
C ILE A 221 3.36 -17.05 7.45
N ILE A 222 2.94 -18.31 7.42
CA ILE A 222 2.75 -19.11 6.22
C ILE A 222 1.73 -18.48 5.25
N ARG A 223 0.68 -17.85 5.78
CA ARG A 223 -0.41 -17.31 4.95
C ARG A 223 -0.04 -16.03 4.21
N TYR A 224 0.73 -15.13 4.81
CA TYR A 224 0.90 -13.75 4.31
C TYR A 224 2.31 -13.37 3.85
N GLY A 225 3.32 -14.20 4.10
CA GLY A 225 4.67 -13.94 3.58
C GLY A 225 4.80 -14.05 2.07
N LEU A 226 5.93 -13.55 1.54
CA LEU A 226 6.33 -13.70 0.15
C LEU A 226 7.24 -14.94 0.02
N PRO A 227 6.74 -16.07 -0.52
CA PRO A 227 7.56 -17.25 -0.77
C PRO A 227 8.54 -16.96 -1.93
N ALA A 228 9.84 -16.98 -1.64
CA ALA A 228 10.90 -16.67 -2.59
C ALA A 228 12.22 -17.29 -2.15
N LEU A 229 13.05 -17.73 -3.10
CA LEU A 229 14.41 -18.23 -2.82
C LEU A 229 14.44 -19.38 -1.78
N GLY A 230 13.43 -20.26 -1.81
CA GLY A 230 13.29 -21.38 -0.87
C GLY A 230 12.96 -20.97 0.57
N ARG A 231 12.49 -19.74 0.78
CA ARG A 231 12.13 -19.19 2.09
C ARG A 231 10.83 -18.43 2.02
N LEU A 232 10.29 -18.10 3.19
CA LEU A 232 9.17 -17.19 3.32
C LEU A 232 9.65 -15.83 3.85
N TRP A 233 9.52 -14.78 3.05
CA TRP A 233 10.06 -13.46 3.33
C TRP A 233 9.02 -12.47 3.81
N TRP A 234 9.42 -11.69 4.80
CA TRP A 234 8.57 -10.83 5.61
C TRP A 234 9.26 -9.49 5.78
N ALA A 235 8.60 -8.39 5.46
CA ALA A 235 9.14 -7.05 5.67
C ALA A 235 8.16 -6.19 6.49
N GLY A 236 8.67 -5.45 7.46
CA GLY A 236 7.85 -4.57 8.30
C GLY A 236 8.66 -3.96 9.44
N ALA A 237 8.05 -3.70 10.61
CA ALA A 237 8.74 -3.13 11.77
C ALA A 237 8.36 -3.89 13.05
N ASP A 238 9.24 -3.93 14.04
CA ASP A 238 8.97 -4.63 15.30
C ASP A 238 7.77 -4.00 16.06
N PRO A 239 6.84 -4.80 16.60
CA PRO A 239 5.58 -4.32 17.19
C PRO A 239 5.74 -3.58 18.52
N GLY A 240 6.93 -3.59 19.12
CA GLY A 240 7.22 -2.98 20.43
C GLY A 240 8.02 -1.68 20.39
N GLY A 241 8.24 -1.10 19.21
CA GLY A 241 9.07 0.09 19.02
C GLY A 241 8.28 1.40 19.05
N ASP A 242 8.96 2.47 19.50
CA ASP A 242 8.58 3.86 19.30
C ASP A 242 8.15 4.09 17.83
N ARG A 243 6.95 4.67 17.62
CA ARG A 243 6.39 4.93 16.28
C ARG A 243 7.29 5.81 15.41
N ILE A 244 8.06 6.71 16.02
CA ILE A 244 8.94 7.66 15.34
C ILE A 244 10.21 6.95 14.83
N ASP A 245 10.78 6.06 15.63
CA ASP A 245 12.01 5.34 15.31
C ASP A 245 11.72 3.86 15.01
N ARG A 246 10.66 3.59 14.27
CA ARG A 246 10.39 2.22 13.81
C ARG A 246 11.47 1.81 12.83
N HIS A 247 12.23 0.78 13.21
CA HIS A 247 13.18 0.13 12.33
C HIS A 247 12.44 -0.78 11.36
N ALA A 248 12.65 -0.54 10.06
CA ALA A 248 12.25 -1.44 9.01
C ALA A 248 13.14 -2.68 9.06
N ASN A 249 12.54 -3.85 9.09
CA ASN A 249 13.21 -5.14 9.16
C ASN A 249 12.75 -6.02 8.00
N LEU A 250 13.67 -6.83 7.48
CA LEU A 250 13.38 -7.95 6.59
C LEU A 250 13.75 -9.24 7.33
N ALA A 251 12.80 -10.16 7.44
CA ALA A 251 12.99 -11.48 8.01
C ALA A 251 12.74 -12.56 6.95
N ALA A 252 13.52 -13.64 7.00
CA ALA A 252 13.28 -14.84 6.21
C ALA A 252 13.04 -16.01 7.14
N HIS A 253 12.02 -16.80 6.83
CA HIS A 253 11.61 -17.97 7.58
C HIS A 253 11.78 -19.23 6.73
N ASP A 254 12.12 -20.33 7.39
CA ASP A 254 12.10 -21.66 6.79
C ASP A 254 10.65 -22.06 6.46
N LEU A 255 10.40 -22.58 5.25
CA LEU A 255 9.05 -22.86 4.77
C LEU A 255 8.37 -24.01 5.53
N ASP A 256 9.15 -25.00 5.96
CA ASP A 256 8.64 -26.20 6.60
C ASP A 256 8.37 -25.96 8.08
N THR A 257 9.33 -25.34 8.78
CA THR A 257 9.30 -25.14 10.23
C THR A 257 8.67 -23.81 10.64
N GLY A 258 8.69 -22.81 9.77
CA GLY A 258 8.32 -21.43 10.09
C GLY A 258 9.34 -20.68 10.95
N GLU A 259 10.47 -21.31 11.30
CA GLU A 259 11.51 -20.68 12.13
C GLU A 259 12.20 -19.55 11.37
N GLU A 260 12.48 -18.44 12.07
CA GLU A 260 13.25 -17.33 11.53
C GLU A 260 14.72 -17.75 11.34
N VAL A 261 15.21 -17.72 10.11
CA VAL A 261 16.60 -18.09 9.76
C VAL A 261 17.48 -16.88 9.48
N LEU A 262 16.85 -15.74 9.19
CA LEU A 262 17.50 -14.47 8.87
C LEU A 262 16.65 -13.31 9.32
N ARG A 263 17.29 -12.31 9.92
CA ARG A 263 16.74 -10.96 10.11
C ARG A 263 17.78 -9.92 9.73
N VAL A 264 17.32 -8.89 9.05
CA VAL A 264 18.10 -7.74 8.61
C VAL A 264 17.38 -6.47 9.02
N ASP A 265 18.08 -5.61 9.76
CA ASP A 265 17.64 -4.24 10.05
C ASP A 265 18.00 -3.35 8.84
N LEU A 266 16.99 -2.70 8.26
CA LEU A 266 17.08 -1.81 7.11
C LEU A 266 17.11 -0.32 7.53
N GLY A 267 17.17 -0.05 8.85
CA GLY A 267 17.21 1.28 9.44
C GLY A 267 15.82 1.85 9.73
N VAL A 268 15.79 3.09 10.20
CA VAL A 268 14.54 3.78 10.57
C VAL A 268 13.72 4.11 9.33
N GLY A 269 12.47 3.65 9.30
CA GLY A 269 11.56 3.92 8.21
C GLY A 269 10.39 2.96 8.16
N ARG A 270 9.63 3.06 7.08
CA ARG A 270 8.46 2.23 6.83
C ARG A 270 8.64 1.46 5.54
N VAL A 271 8.51 0.13 5.62
CA VAL A 271 8.44 -0.72 4.43
C VAL A 271 7.20 -0.34 3.62
N SER A 272 7.39 -0.02 2.34
CA SER A 272 6.30 0.24 1.40
C SER A 272 6.07 -0.91 0.43
N ASP A 273 7.12 -1.65 0.05
CA ASP A 273 6.97 -2.85 -0.79
C ASP A 273 8.12 -3.86 -0.60
N LEU A 274 7.87 -5.11 -0.99
CA LEU A 274 8.80 -6.23 -0.96
C LEU A 274 8.59 -7.12 -2.19
N GLN A 275 9.65 -7.38 -2.98
CA GLN A 275 9.56 -8.22 -4.17
C GLN A 275 10.84 -9.04 -4.40
N GLN A 276 10.70 -10.27 -4.92
CA GLN A 276 11.84 -11.05 -5.40
C GLN A 276 12.33 -10.49 -6.74
N VAL A 277 13.64 -10.25 -6.86
CA VAL A 277 14.31 -9.80 -8.08
C VAL A 277 15.53 -10.68 -8.32
N GLY A 278 15.46 -11.58 -9.29
CA GLY A 278 16.51 -12.58 -9.51
C GLY A 278 16.71 -13.46 -8.26
N ASP A 279 17.93 -13.45 -7.72
CA ASP A 279 18.35 -14.15 -6.50
C ASP A 279 18.35 -13.26 -5.25
N GLU A 280 17.78 -12.06 -5.33
CA GLU A 280 17.69 -11.07 -4.26
C GLU A 280 16.23 -10.79 -3.86
N MET A 281 16.07 -10.31 -2.63
CA MET A 281 14.83 -9.68 -2.17
C MET A 281 15.02 -8.17 -2.17
N TRP A 282 14.21 -7.45 -2.92
CA TRP A 282 14.22 -6.00 -2.93
C TRP A 282 13.14 -5.45 -2.01
N VAL A 283 13.50 -4.48 -1.17
CA VAL A 283 12.64 -3.85 -0.17
C VAL A 283 12.69 -2.35 -0.31
N SER A 284 11.54 -1.70 -0.42
CA SER A 284 11.44 -0.24 -0.40
C SER A 284 11.13 0.24 1.02
N VAL A 285 11.91 1.20 1.52
CA VAL A 285 11.80 1.75 2.87
C VAL A 285 11.74 3.28 2.80
N THR A 286 10.56 3.83 3.07
CA THR A 286 10.35 5.27 3.21
C THR A 286 10.95 5.75 4.53
N GLN A 287 11.99 6.57 4.44
CA GLN A 287 12.61 7.19 5.60
C GLN A 287 11.75 8.35 6.12
N GLY A 288 11.91 8.72 7.39
CA GLY A 288 11.44 10.02 7.90
C GLY A 288 9.92 10.30 7.91
N ALA A 289 9.06 9.38 7.44
CA ALA A 289 7.61 9.62 7.32
C ALA A 289 6.92 10.04 8.63
N TRP A 290 7.55 9.78 9.78
CA TRP A 290 7.06 10.10 11.12
C TRP A 290 7.73 11.32 11.75
N ARG A 291 8.76 11.90 11.11
CA ARG A 291 9.46 13.09 11.60
C ARG A 291 8.83 14.32 10.94
N PRO A 292 8.07 15.15 11.68
CA PRO A 292 7.22 16.18 11.10
C PRO A 292 7.96 17.33 10.40
N PHE A 293 9.28 17.41 10.58
CA PHE A 293 10.13 18.53 10.16
C PHE A 293 11.16 18.15 9.09
N GLU A 294 11.25 16.88 8.69
CA GLU A 294 12.25 16.49 7.69
C GLU A 294 11.72 16.80 6.27
N PRO A 295 12.57 17.34 5.38
CA PRO A 295 12.26 17.45 3.96
C PRO A 295 11.81 16.09 3.43
N ASP A 296 11.03 16.09 2.35
CA ASP A 296 10.77 14.85 1.61
C ASP A 296 12.12 14.19 1.31
N CYS A 297 12.41 13.08 1.98
CA CYS A 297 13.67 12.37 1.86
C CYS A 297 13.60 11.23 0.84
N GLY A 298 12.45 11.00 0.19
CA GLY A 298 12.22 9.85 -0.67
C GLY A 298 12.21 8.51 0.08
N ALA A 299 12.51 7.42 -0.62
CA ALA A 299 12.62 6.08 -0.04
C ALA A 299 13.84 5.33 -0.57
N SER A 300 14.55 4.65 0.33
CA SER A 300 15.66 3.78 -0.06
C SER A 300 15.13 2.44 -0.55
N VAL A 301 15.75 1.88 -1.58
CA VAL A 301 15.52 0.50 -2.02
C VAL A 301 16.74 -0.33 -1.69
N PHE A 302 16.55 -1.37 -0.89
CA PHE A 302 17.60 -2.31 -0.49
C PHE A 302 17.43 -3.64 -1.21
N ALA A 303 18.53 -4.24 -1.64
CA ALA A 303 18.56 -5.63 -2.08
C ALA A 303 19.22 -6.48 -1.00
N VAL A 304 18.57 -7.59 -0.66
CA VAL A 304 19.02 -8.53 0.37
C VAL A 304 19.15 -9.93 -0.21
N THR A 305 20.34 -10.52 -0.07
CA THR A 305 20.59 -11.91 -0.48
C THR A 305 20.25 -12.89 0.63
N SER A 306 20.08 -14.17 0.26
CA SER A 306 19.87 -15.26 1.23
C SER A 306 21.04 -15.45 2.22
N SER A 307 22.23 -14.93 1.91
CA SER A 307 23.47 -14.99 2.70
C SER A 307 23.73 -13.76 3.59
N ARG A 308 22.73 -12.90 3.79
CA ARG A 308 22.77 -11.65 4.58
C ARG A 308 23.50 -10.47 3.93
N GLY A 309 23.83 -10.54 2.64
CA GLY A 309 24.35 -9.38 1.93
C GLY A 309 23.26 -8.34 1.77
N VAL A 310 23.47 -7.13 2.28
CA VAL A 310 22.57 -5.98 2.07
C VAL A 310 23.32 -4.95 1.23
N ARG A 311 22.68 -4.49 0.16
CA ARG A 311 23.18 -3.36 -0.62
C ARG A 311 22.06 -2.37 -0.89
N THR A 312 22.40 -1.10 -0.94
CA THR A 312 21.48 -0.06 -1.41
C THR A 312 21.43 -0.12 -2.94
N VAL A 313 20.25 -0.40 -3.49
CA VAL A 313 19.95 -0.32 -4.93
C VAL A 313 19.74 1.13 -5.32
N LEU A 314 18.92 1.84 -4.54
CA LEU A 314 18.57 3.24 -4.75
C LEU A 314 18.59 3.95 -3.39
N ALA A 315 19.36 5.03 -3.26
CA ALA A 315 19.30 5.87 -2.06
C ALA A 315 18.04 6.74 -2.09
N ALA A 316 17.56 7.14 -0.92
CA ALA A 316 16.30 7.85 -0.78
C ALA A 316 16.25 9.19 -1.56
N ASP A 317 17.39 9.87 -1.67
CA ASP A 317 17.58 11.14 -2.38
C ASP A 317 18.16 10.99 -3.80
N ALA A 318 18.23 9.76 -4.34
CA ALA A 318 18.93 9.50 -5.60
C ALA A 318 18.19 10.02 -6.85
N VAL A 319 16.86 10.17 -6.78
CA VAL A 319 16.03 10.53 -7.95
C VAL A 319 15.12 11.70 -7.61
N ASP A 320 15.48 12.89 -8.09
CA ASP A 320 14.64 14.08 -8.01
C ASP A 320 13.49 13.99 -9.04
N ILE A 321 12.27 13.89 -8.53
CA ILE A 321 11.03 13.81 -9.32
C ILE A 321 10.22 15.11 -9.29
N THR A 322 10.81 16.22 -8.83
CA THR A 322 10.12 17.51 -8.66
C THR A 322 9.44 17.99 -9.95
N HIS A 323 10.01 17.67 -11.11
CA HIS A 323 9.48 18.06 -12.42
C HIS A 323 8.29 17.21 -12.88
N PHE A 324 8.07 16.03 -12.29
CA PHE A 324 6.89 15.19 -12.54
C PHE A 324 5.71 15.53 -11.64
N ALA A 325 5.95 16.28 -10.57
CA ALA A 325 4.92 16.66 -9.63
C ALA A 325 4.10 17.86 -10.13
N PRO A 326 2.83 17.68 -10.57
CA PRO A 326 1.99 18.82 -10.89
C PRO A 326 1.89 19.76 -9.71
N ARG A 327 1.96 21.06 -10.01
CA ARG A 327 1.61 22.09 -9.06
C ARG A 327 0.09 22.16 -9.03
N HIS A 328 -0.52 21.50 -8.05
CA HIS A 328 -1.95 21.68 -7.83
C HIS A 328 -2.22 23.17 -7.54
N PRO A 329 -3.30 23.73 -8.10
CA PRO A 329 -3.71 25.07 -7.71
C PRO A 329 -4.04 25.06 -6.22
N ARG A 330 -3.59 26.10 -5.51
CA ARG A 330 -3.95 26.29 -4.11
C ARG A 330 -5.49 26.30 -4.01
N PRO A 331 -6.09 25.46 -3.14
CA PRO A 331 -7.52 25.46 -2.96
C PRO A 331 -7.99 26.79 -2.34
N PRO A 332 -9.29 27.13 -2.45
CA PRO A 332 -9.84 28.31 -1.79
C PRO A 332 -9.54 28.28 -0.29
N GLN A 333 -9.24 29.45 0.30
CA GLN A 333 -8.85 29.54 1.71
C GLN A 333 -9.88 28.88 2.64
N GLN A 334 -11.18 28.98 2.34
CA GLN A 334 -12.25 28.32 3.09
C GLN A 334 -12.09 26.79 3.18
N GLN A 335 -11.63 26.13 2.10
CA GLN A 335 -11.38 24.68 2.10
C GLN A 335 -10.13 24.34 2.92
N ILE A 336 -9.11 25.20 2.88
CA ILE A 336 -7.91 25.06 3.71
C ILE A 336 -8.31 25.13 5.19
N ASP A 337 -9.05 26.17 5.57
CA ASP A 337 -9.51 26.42 6.93
C ASP A 337 -10.39 25.28 7.44
N HIS A 338 -11.30 24.76 6.60
CA HIS A 338 -12.13 23.61 6.95
C HIS A 338 -11.30 22.34 7.20
N SER A 339 -10.27 22.08 6.40
CA SER A 339 -9.39 20.92 6.59
C SER A 339 -8.57 21.04 7.88
N ILE A 340 -8.12 22.26 8.21
CA ILE A 340 -7.43 22.56 9.46
C ILE A 340 -8.38 22.33 10.64
N GLU A 341 -9.59 22.88 10.60
CA GLU A 341 -10.53 22.79 11.72
C GLU A 341 -11.02 21.35 11.94
N ALA A 342 -11.29 20.60 10.87
CA ALA A 342 -11.64 19.18 10.97
C ALA A 342 -10.56 18.37 11.72
N LEU A 343 -9.29 18.73 11.55
CA LEU A 343 -8.19 18.09 12.27
C LEU A 343 -8.10 18.54 13.73
N ARG A 344 -8.34 19.83 14.00
CA ARG A 344 -8.39 20.36 15.37
C ARG A 344 -9.53 19.75 16.18
N GLU A 345 -10.70 19.60 15.56
CA GLU A 345 -11.89 18.97 16.13
C GLU A 345 -11.64 17.53 16.60
N MET A 346 -10.76 16.77 15.92
CA MET A 346 -10.39 15.42 16.36
C MET A 346 -9.70 15.36 17.72
N PHE A 347 -9.17 16.48 18.21
CA PHE A 347 -8.55 16.59 19.53
C PHE A 347 -9.42 17.36 20.53
N GLN A 348 -10.56 17.89 20.10
CA GLN A 348 -11.55 18.48 21.02
C GLN A 348 -12.12 17.35 21.89
N GLY A 349 -11.78 17.38 23.19
CA GLY A 349 -12.16 16.34 24.14
C GLY A 349 -10.99 15.53 24.73
N PHE A 350 -9.78 15.66 24.17
CA PHE A 350 -8.57 15.05 24.76
C PHE A 350 -8.29 15.55 26.20
N GLU A 351 -8.84 16.70 26.58
CA GLU A 351 -8.77 17.27 27.95
C GLU A 351 -9.57 16.48 29.01
N GLY A 352 -10.38 15.48 28.62
CA GLY A 352 -11.23 14.73 29.53
C GLY A 352 -11.44 13.27 29.11
N PRO A 353 -11.83 12.39 30.04
CA PRO A 353 -12.02 10.97 29.70
C PRO A 353 -13.17 10.84 28.69
N PRO A 354 -13.08 9.93 27.70
CA PRO A 354 -14.27 9.52 26.98
C PRO A 354 -15.30 9.00 27.98
N VAL A 355 -16.55 9.39 27.84
CA VAL A 355 -17.69 8.94 28.68
C VAL A 355 -18.09 7.49 28.36
N VAL A 356 -17.21 6.72 27.71
CA VAL A 356 -17.47 5.33 27.36
C VAL A 356 -17.08 4.45 28.54
N GLU A 357 -17.96 3.51 28.90
CA GLU A 357 -17.80 2.59 30.02
C GLU A 357 -16.36 2.07 30.14
N PRO A 358 -15.80 2.03 31.36
CA PRO A 358 -14.40 1.73 31.55
C PRO A 358 -14.11 0.32 31.03
N ASN A 359 -13.36 0.22 29.93
CA ASN A 359 -12.66 -1.01 29.63
C ASN A 359 -11.64 -1.21 30.77
N PRO A 360 -11.78 -2.22 31.64
CA PRO A 360 -10.91 -2.40 32.81
C PRO A 360 -9.45 -2.67 32.44
N LEU A 361 -9.15 -2.95 31.16
CA LEU A 361 -7.79 -3.11 30.63
C LEU A 361 -7.11 -1.77 30.28
N LEU A 362 -7.86 -0.68 30.14
CA LEU A 362 -7.35 0.67 29.83
C LEU A 362 -7.56 1.60 31.03
N ARG A 363 -6.78 1.41 32.09
CA ARG A 363 -6.73 2.41 33.18
C ARG A 363 -5.97 3.63 32.70
N TRP A 364 -6.68 4.72 32.51
CA TRP A 364 -6.10 5.98 32.08
C TRP A 364 -5.19 6.57 33.18
N PRO A 365 -3.88 6.77 32.95
CA PRO A 365 -2.92 7.08 34.01
C PRO A 365 -2.91 8.54 34.51
N GLY A 366 -3.71 9.43 33.93
CA GLY A 366 -3.90 10.81 34.38
C GLY A 366 -4.46 11.71 33.29
N LYS A 367 -4.90 12.93 33.60
CA LYS A 367 -5.37 13.86 32.57
C LYS A 367 -4.19 14.65 31.98
N PRO A 368 -4.21 14.97 30.67
CA PRO A 368 -3.27 15.92 30.12
C PRO A 368 -3.49 17.31 30.72
N THR A 369 -2.40 18.07 30.88
CA THR A 369 -2.43 19.49 31.32
C THR A 369 -1.67 20.36 30.34
N ASP A 370 -1.81 21.68 30.45
CA ASP A 370 -1.16 22.65 29.56
C ASP A 370 -1.39 22.34 28.06
N PHE A 371 -2.61 21.90 27.74
CA PHE A 371 -2.99 21.52 26.39
C PHE A 371 -3.10 22.76 25.49
N ALA A 372 -2.44 22.72 24.34
CA ALA A 372 -2.51 23.77 23.33
C ALA A 372 -2.44 23.17 21.92
N ILE A 373 -3.14 23.80 20.99
CA ILE A 373 -3.09 23.48 19.56
C ILE A 373 -2.71 24.74 18.79
N ALA A 374 -1.65 24.65 18.00
CA ALA A 374 -1.20 25.67 17.07
C ALA A 374 -1.29 25.16 15.62
N VAL A 375 -1.38 26.10 14.67
CA VAL A 375 -1.30 25.82 13.23
C VAL A 375 -0.03 26.47 12.70
N GLU A 376 0.80 25.69 12.01
CA GLU A 376 2.09 26.14 11.49
C GLU A 376 2.17 25.93 9.97
N GLY A 377 2.90 26.81 9.27
CA GLY A 377 3.13 26.72 7.83
C GLY A 377 1.96 27.22 6.98
N ASP A 378 2.20 27.34 5.67
CA ASP A 378 1.18 27.66 4.66
C ASP A 378 0.88 26.42 3.80
N TRP A 379 -0.21 26.41 3.07
CA TRP A 379 -0.56 25.27 2.21
C TRP A 379 0.53 25.01 1.14
N PRO A 380 0.88 23.74 0.85
CA PRO A 380 0.38 22.48 1.43
C PRO A 380 1.15 22.01 2.67
N GLU A 381 2.10 22.80 3.17
CA GLU A 381 2.98 22.50 4.30
C GLU A 381 2.33 22.76 5.66
N THR A 382 1.03 23.07 5.68
CA THR A 382 0.25 23.33 6.90
C THR A 382 0.27 22.12 7.83
N ARG A 383 0.55 22.39 9.10
CA ARG A 383 0.61 21.41 10.19
C ARG A 383 -0.27 21.86 11.36
N VAL A 384 -0.90 20.91 12.02
CA VAL A 384 -1.50 21.08 13.35
C VAL A 384 -0.50 20.54 14.36
N VAL A 385 -0.04 21.40 15.26
CA VAL A 385 0.91 21.09 16.33
C VAL A 385 0.17 21.12 17.64
N MET A 386 0.11 19.97 18.30
CA MET A 386 -0.52 19.81 19.60
C MET A 386 0.57 19.62 20.67
N THR A 387 0.47 20.35 21.77
CA THR A 387 1.39 20.26 22.89
C THR A 387 0.63 20.08 24.19
N PHE A 388 1.15 19.25 25.09
CA PHE A 388 0.55 18.99 26.41
C PHE A 388 1.55 18.33 27.35
N ARG A 389 1.28 18.36 28.65
CA ARG A 389 1.98 17.55 29.67
C ARG A 389 1.12 16.37 30.08
N HIS A 390 1.74 15.26 30.48
CA HIS A 390 1.00 14.10 30.97
C HIS A 390 1.80 13.31 32.00
N PRO A 391 1.18 12.75 33.05
CA PRO A 391 1.89 12.01 34.11
C PRO A 391 2.69 10.78 33.64
N VAL A 392 2.39 10.24 32.45
CA VAL A 392 3.15 9.10 31.86
C VAL A 392 4.57 9.48 31.45
N ARG A 393 4.82 10.76 31.18
CA ARG A 393 6.11 11.34 30.81
C ARG A 393 6.30 12.63 31.60
N ASP A 394 6.49 12.48 32.91
CA ASP A 394 6.68 13.62 33.81
C ASP A 394 7.98 14.38 33.47
N GLY A 395 7.97 15.69 33.71
CA GLY A 395 9.11 16.58 33.45
C GLY A 395 9.28 17.09 32.01
N VAL A 396 8.53 16.57 31.03
CA VAL A 396 8.60 17.02 29.62
C VAL A 396 7.24 17.51 29.09
N VAL A 397 7.27 18.36 28.07
CA VAL A 397 6.09 18.70 27.26
C VAL A 397 6.08 17.76 26.07
N MET A 398 4.98 17.03 25.86
CA MET A 398 4.83 16.21 24.65
C MET A 398 4.30 17.06 23.51
N ARG A 399 4.80 16.83 22.29
CA ARG A 399 4.39 17.49 21.07
C ARG A 399 4.03 16.45 20.01
N ARG A 400 2.82 16.54 19.45
CA ARG A 400 2.41 15.77 18.28
C ARG A 400 2.16 16.73 17.13
N THR A 401 2.79 16.49 16.00
CA THR A 401 2.63 17.32 14.81
C THR A 401 2.03 16.49 13.69
N MET A 402 0.94 16.99 13.11
CA MET A 402 0.24 16.29 12.03
C MET A 402 0.05 17.21 10.84
N ARG A 403 0.33 16.70 9.65
CA ARG A 403 0.14 17.44 8.40
C ARG A 403 -1.33 17.54 8.06
N VAL A 404 -1.81 18.69 7.62
CA VAL A 404 -3.20 18.83 7.17
C VAL A 404 -3.36 18.33 5.74
N PHE A 405 -2.33 18.51 4.90
CA PHE A 405 -2.35 18.13 3.49
C PHE A 405 -1.22 17.16 3.14
N THR A 406 -1.47 16.30 2.16
CA THR A 406 -0.45 15.53 1.45
C THR A 406 0.51 16.48 0.76
N ASP A 407 1.63 15.97 0.26
CA ASP A 407 2.54 16.84 -0.48
C ASP A 407 1.87 17.43 -1.74
N ASP A 408 0.88 16.76 -2.31
CA ASP A 408 0.09 17.18 -3.47
C ASP A 408 -0.94 18.27 -3.10
N GLY A 409 -1.15 18.51 -1.80
CA GLY A 409 -2.10 19.48 -1.29
C GLY A 409 -3.53 18.96 -1.08
N PHE A 410 -3.74 17.64 -1.17
CA PHE A 410 -5.00 17.01 -0.79
C PHE A 410 -5.11 16.87 0.73
N PRO A 411 -6.30 17.02 1.35
CA PRO A 411 -6.47 16.79 2.78
C PRO A 411 -6.06 15.37 3.19
N VAL A 412 -5.35 15.23 4.30
CA VAL A 412 -4.99 13.93 4.87
C VAL A 412 -6.12 13.42 5.76
N ALA A 413 -6.61 12.21 5.51
CA ALA A 413 -7.62 11.58 6.35
C ALA A 413 -6.99 11.01 7.64
N HIS A 414 -6.96 11.82 8.70
CA HIS A 414 -6.46 11.42 10.04
C HIS A 414 -7.47 10.62 10.86
N LYS A 415 -8.10 9.61 10.23
CA LYS A 415 -9.09 8.77 10.91
C LYS A 415 -8.50 8.27 12.23
N HIS A 416 -9.20 8.53 13.33
CA HIS A 416 -8.83 8.07 14.68
C HIS A 416 -7.54 8.67 15.27
N ALA A 417 -7.05 9.83 14.81
CA ALA A 417 -5.82 10.42 15.35
C ALA A 417 -5.84 10.63 16.87
N GLY A 418 -6.96 11.10 17.44
CA GLY A 418 -7.14 11.21 18.90
C GLY A 418 -7.08 9.84 19.59
N ALA A 419 -7.82 8.85 19.09
CA ALA A 419 -7.82 7.50 19.66
C ALA A 419 -6.44 6.81 19.59
N TYR A 420 -5.66 7.06 18.53
CA TYR A 420 -4.29 6.55 18.45
C TYR A 420 -3.36 7.21 19.46
N LEU A 421 -3.54 8.49 19.76
CA LEU A 421 -2.80 9.15 20.82
C LEU A 421 -3.14 8.54 22.19
N ASP A 422 -4.42 8.30 22.44
CA ASP A 422 -4.91 7.67 23.67
C ASP A 422 -4.30 6.28 23.86
N GLU A 423 -4.28 5.49 22.77
CA GLU A 423 -3.64 4.18 22.72
C GLU A 423 -2.14 4.26 23.01
N ASP A 424 -1.42 5.19 22.37
CA ASP A 424 0.03 5.37 22.56
C ASP A 424 0.36 5.71 24.03
N ILE A 425 -0.46 6.55 24.66
CA ILE A 425 -0.33 6.91 26.09
C ILE A 425 -0.64 5.72 27.00
N ALA A 426 -1.75 5.01 26.73
CA ALA A 426 -2.20 3.90 27.57
C ALA A 426 -1.23 2.71 27.52
N THR A 427 -0.70 2.41 26.33
CA THR A 427 0.28 1.34 26.11
C THR A 427 1.70 1.76 26.45
N LYS A 428 1.92 3.05 26.77
CA LYS A 428 3.24 3.66 26.99
C LYS A 428 4.18 3.49 25.78
N ALA A 429 3.61 3.34 24.57
CA ALA A 429 4.32 3.30 23.30
C ALA A 429 4.82 4.69 22.87
N LEU A 430 5.34 5.45 23.82
CA LEU A 430 5.88 6.79 23.65
C LEU A 430 7.42 6.73 23.67
N PRO A 431 8.11 7.62 22.94
CA PRO A 431 9.55 7.76 23.02
C PRO A 431 10.08 7.91 24.46
N PRO A 432 11.33 7.50 24.74
CA PRO A 432 11.99 7.72 26.02
C PRO A 432 12.24 9.23 26.28
N VAL A 433 12.15 9.67 27.54
CA VAL A 433 12.25 11.10 27.92
C VAL A 433 13.59 11.72 27.59
N GLU A 434 14.64 10.92 27.50
CA GLU A 434 16.00 11.33 27.14
C GLU A 434 16.10 11.88 25.71
N ARG A 435 15.07 11.66 24.88
CA ARG A 435 14.95 12.24 23.53
C ARG A 435 14.34 13.63 23.52
N ALA A 436 13.84 14.11 24.66
CA ALA A 436 13.29 15.45 24.71
C ALA A 436 14.38 16.48 24.39
N VAL A 437 14.13 17.32 23.39
CA VAL A 437 15.00 18.43 23.01
C VAL A 437 14.39 19.69 23.60
N ASP A 438 15.17 20.44 24.38
CA ASP A 438 14.72 21.65 25.09
C ASP A 438 13.44 21.43 25.93
N GLY A 439 13.31 20.23 26.52
CA GLY A 439 12.16 19.85 27.34
C GLY A 439 10.91 19.45 26.55
N ILE A 440 10.98 19.36 25.21
CA ILE A 440 9.90 18.93 24.33
C ILE A 440 10.19 17.52 23.82
N LEU A 441 9.27 16.60 24.07
CA LEU A 441 9.27 15.22 23.56
C LEU A 441 8.32 15.14 22.36
N ASP A 442 8.86 15.01 21.15
CA ASP A 442 8.04 14.70 19.96
C ASP A 442 7.48 13.27 20.08
N ILE A 443 6.17 13.10 19.82
CA ILE A 443 5.45 11.81 19.95
C ILE A 443 4.64 11.45 18.71
#